data_AF-T1EH85-F1
#
_entry.id   AF-T1EH85-F1
#
_cell.length_a   1.000
_cell.length_b   1.000
_cell.length_c   1.000
_cell.angle_alpha   90.00
_cell.angle_beta   90.00
_cell.angle_gamma   90.00
#
_symmetry.space_group_name_H-M   'P 1'
#
loop_
_entity.id
_entity.type
_entity.pdbx_description
1 polymer ?
#
loop_
_entity_poly.entity_id
_entity_poly.type
_entity_poly.pdbx_seq_one_letter_code
_entity_poly.pdbx_strand_id
1 'polypeptide(L)'
;MFVNSKQSHQVVNTYIHDYDYGATLDGLNKHFEQCGVIMRTKILRDKFSGKSKGFAYIEFTDVVSIDLALKLNESLFCGKQIKVTAKRTNIHGLSTTDK
;
A
#
# COMPACT_ATOMS: atom_id res chain seq x y z
N MET A 1 -19.81 0.55 -31.04
CA MET A 1 -19.13 1.35 -29.99
C MET A 1 -19.36 0.65 -28.67
N PHE A 2 -18.36 -0.06 -28.14
CA PHE A 2 -18.46 -0.70 -26.83
C PHE A 2 -17.70 0.14 -25.82
N VAL A 3 -18.40 1.04 -25.13
CA VAL A 3 -17.93 1.61 -23.87
C VAL A 3 -18.21 0.56 -22.80
N ASN A 4 -17.26 -0.37 -22.62
CA ASN A 4 -17.30 -1.27 -21.48
C ASN A 4 -16.72 -0.54 -20.27
N SER A 5 -17.48 0.44 -19.74
CA SER A 5 -17.14 1.11 -18.49
C SER A 5 -17.51 0.21 -17.32
N LYS A 6 -16.82 -0.93 -17.18
CA LYS A 6 -16.58 -1.45 -15.83
C LYS A 6 -15.58 -0.50 -15.20
N GLN A 7 -16.09 0.52 -14.50
CA GLN A 7 -15.32 1.17 -13.45
C GLN A 7 -15.12 0.12 -12.35
N SER A 8 -14.22 -0.83 -12.59
CA SER A 8 -13.73 -1.69 -11.52
C SER A 8 -13.09 -0.74 -10.54
N HIS A 9 -13.66 -0.64 -9.35
CA HIS A 9 -13.00 0.02 -8.23
C HIS A 9 -11.77 -0.84 -7.93
N GLN A 10 -10.65 -0.54 -8.58
CA GLN A 10 -9.44 -1.33 -8.49
C GLN A 10 -8.79 -0.98 -7.16
N VAL A 11 -9.19 -1.73 -6.14
CA VAL A 11 -8.53 -1.66 -4.84
C VAL A 11 -7.10 -2.14 -5.02
N VAL A 12 -6.15 -1.30 -4.65
CA VAL A 12 -4.72 -1.54 -4.80
C VAL A 12 -4.07 -1.56 -3.44
N ASN A 13 -3.13 -2.48 -3.26
CA ASN A 13 -2.49 -2.71 -1.98
C ASN A 13 -1.04 -2.21 -2.03
N THR A 14 -0.64 -1.46 -1.02
CA THR A 14 0.74 -1.06 -0.76
C THR A 14 1.22 -1.77 0.49
N TYR A 15 2.42 -2.33 0.44
CA TYR A 15 3.12 -2.87 1.59
C TYR A 15 4.12 -1.86 2.14
N ILE A 16 4.19 -1.81 3.46
CA ILE A 16 5.13 -1.01 4.21
C ILE A 16 5.97 -1.99 5.02
N HIS A 17 7.28 -1.85 4.88
CA HIS A 17 8.30 -2.69 5.45
C HIS A 17 9.26 -1.85 6.30
N ASP A 18 9.91 -2.51 7.25
CA ASP A 18 11.01 -1.98 8.06
C ASP A 18 10.71 -0.78 8.98
N TYR A 19 9.43 -0.44 9.20
CA TYR A 19 9.06 0.63 10.12
C TYR A 19 9.29 0.26 11.61
N ASP A 20 9.40 1.29 12.46
CA ASP A 20 9.65 1.12 13.90
C ASP A 20 8.48 0.47 14.67
N TYR A 21 8.77 -0.22 15.78
CA TYR A 21 7.74 -0.85 16.61
C TYR A 21 6.69 0.12 17.16
N GLY A 22 7.03 1.41 17.29
CA GLY A 22 6.12 2.49 17.66
C GLY A 22 5.10 2.89 16.59
N ALA A 23 5.19 2.31 15.38
CA ALA A 23 4.22 2.56 14.32
C ALA A 23 2.81 2.11 14.71
N THR A 24 1.89 3.07 14.70
CA THR A 24 0.47 2.83 14.94
C THR A 24 -0.32 2.81 13.63
N LEU A 25 -1.49 2.18 13.67
CA LEU A 25 -2.45 2.23 12.56
C LEU A 25 -2.79 3.66 12.16
N ASP A 26 -3.00 4.52 13.16
CA ASP A 26 -3.29 5.94 12.99
C ASP A 26 -2.13 6.68 12.33
N GLY A 27 -0.90 6.47 12.82
CA GLY A 27 0.30 7.09 12.25
C GLY A 27 0.53 6.70 10.79
N LEU A 28 0.34 5.43 10.44
CA LEU A 28 0.43 4.99 9.04
C LEU A 28 -0.67 5.61 8.19
N ASN A 29 -1.92 5.62 8.65
CA ASN A 29 -3.00 6.29 7.92
C ASN A 29 -2.66 7.76 7.67
N LYS A 30 -2.18 8.46 8.70
CA LYS A 30 -1.84 9.87 8.62
C LYS A 30 -0.63 10.18 7.72
N HIS A 31 0.32 9.26 7.68
CA HIS A 31 1.47 9.40 6.78
C HIS A 31 1.07 9.24 5.31
N PHE A 32 0.14 8.33 5.03
CA PHE A 32 -0.24 7.93 3.67
C PHE A 32 -1.55 8.55 3.17
N GLU A 33 -2.34 9.23 4.02
CA GLU A 33 -3.58 9.91 3.60
C GLU A 33 -3.30 11.01 2.57
N GLN A 34 -2.11 11.62 2.62
CA GLN A 34 -1.66 12.59 1.63
C GLN A 34 -1.46 11.98 0.23
N CYS A 35 -1.24 10.67 0.14
CA CYS A 35 -1.13 9.94 -1.13
C CYS A 35 -2.51 9.62 -1.72
N GLY A 36 -3.56 9.59 -0.89
CA GLY A 36 -4.93 9.45 -1.33
C GLY A 36 -5.80 8.67 -0.36
N VAL A 37 -6.97 8.24 -0.84
CA VAL A 37 -8.02 7.68 0.00
C VAL A 37 -7.68 6.25 0.40
N ILE A 38 -7.40 6.09 1.69
CA ILE A 38 -7.13 4.79 2.31
C ILE A 38 -8.46 4.09 2.59
N MET A 39 -8.63 2.92 1.99
CA MET A 39 -9.77 2.03 2.22
C MET A 39 -9.54 1.18 3.47
N ARG A 40 -8.31 0.69 3.68
CA ARG A 40 -8.01 -0.20 4.81
C ARG A 40 -6.54 -0.21 5.15
N THR A 41 -6.21 -0.16 6.43
CA THR A 41 -4.82 -0.36 6.91
C THR A 41 -4.76 -1.52 7.87
N LYS A 42 -3.70 -2.34 7.77
CA LYS A 42 -3.47 -3.45 8.69
C LYS A 42 -1.97 -3.66 8.93
N ILE A 43 -1.60 -3.72 10.19
CA ILE A 43 -0.26 -4.08 10.64
C ILE A 43 -0.20 -5.61 10.76
N LEU A 44 0.73 -6.24 10.05
CA LEU A 44 1.04 -7.65 10.22
C LEU A 44 2.07 -7.80 11.34
N ARG A 45 1.70 -8.62 12.33
CA ARG A 45 2.60 -9.02 13.41
C ARG A 45 2.87 -10.51 13.27
N ASP A 46 4.13 -10.90 13.45
CA ASP A 46 4.53 -12.30 13.41
C ASP A 46 3.96 -13.01 14.64
N LYS A 47 3.08 -13.99 14.44
CA LYS A 47 2.39 -14.70 15.52
C LYS A 47 3.28 -15.63 16.33
N PHE A 48 4.44 -16.02 15.80
CA PHE A 48 5.33 -17.01 16.42
C PHE A 48 6.36 -16.36 17.33
N SER A 49 6.99 -15.28 16.86
CA SER A 49 7.98 -14.52 17.64
C SER A 49 7.38 -13.38 18.46
N GLY A 50 6.14 -12.98 18.17
CA GLY A 50 5.50 -11.80 18.77
C GLY A 50 6.16 -10.47 18.37
N LYS A 51 7.23 -10.51 17.55
CA LYS A 51 7.97 -9.33 17.12
C LYS A 51 7.31 -8.76 15.87
N SER A 52 6.92 -7.49 15.95
CA SER A 52 6.58 -6.67 14.79
C SER A 52 7.81 -6.57 13.89
N LYS A 53 7.93 -7.38 12.83
CA LYS A 53 9.06 -7.22 11.90
C LYS A 53 8.95 -5.95 11.04
N GLY A 54 8.12 -4.98 11.43
CA GLY A 54 7.84 -3.76 10.66
C GLY A 54 7.09 -4.03 9.36
N PHE A 55 6.05 -4.89 9.36
CA PHE A 55 5.26 -5.18 8.15
C PHE A 55 3.82 -4.71 8.28
N ALA A 56 3.34 -3.93 7.32
CA ALA A 56 1.97 -3.45 7.24
C ALA A 56 1.54 -3.43 5.78
N TYR A 57 0.23 -3.40 5.56
CA TYR A 57 -0.33 -3.08 4.26
C TYR A 57 -1.42 -2.03 4.38
N ILE A 58 -1.55 -1.23 3.32
CA ILE A 58 -2.57 -0.21 3.12
C ILE A 58 -3.26 -0.51 1.79
N GLU A 59 -4.59 -0.60 1.81
CA GLU A 59 -5.43 -0.57 0.62
C GLU A 59 -5.84 0.85 0.31
N PHE A 60 -5.61 1.25 -0.93
CA PHE A 60 -6.15 2.48 -1.49
C PHE A 60 -7.26 2.18 -2.48
N THR A 61 -8.15 3.16 -2.64
CA THR A 61 -9.23 3.11 -3.63
C THR A 61 -8.75 3.40 -5.05
N ASP A 62 -7.56 4.01 -5.19
CA ASP A 62 -7.05 4.52 -6.45
C ASP A 62 -5.60 4.10 -6.74
N VAL A 63 -5.30 3.86 -8.01
CA VAL A 63 -3.98 3.45 -8.49
C VAL A 63 -2.95 4.57 -8.41
N VAL A 64 -3.36 5.84 -8.52
CA VAL A 64 -2.49 7.00 -8.41
C VAL A 64 -1.92 7.11 -7.00
N SER A 65 -2.68 6.69 -5.99
CA SER A 65 -2.21 6.65 -4.60
C SER A 65 -1.02 5.70 -4.41
N ILE A 66 -0.89 4.66 -5.24
CA ILE A 66 0.26 3.77 -5.22
C ILE A 66 1.52 4.49 -5.70
N ASP A 67 1.44 5.24 -6.80
CA ASP A 67 2.57 6.00 -7.33
C ASP A 67 3.06 7.04 -6.33
N LEU A 68 2.13 7.74 -5.67
CA LEU A 68 2.44 8.68 -4.60
C LEU A 68 3.03 7.99 -3.36
N ALA A 69 2.49 6.84 -2.94
CA ALA A 69 3.04 6.09 -1.83
C ALA A 69 4.45 5.54 -2.14
N LEU A 70 4.70 5.12 -3.38
CA LEU A 70 6.02 4.69 -3.85
C LEU A 70 7.04 5.84 -3.82
N LYS A 71 6.62 7.09 -4.03
CA LYS A 71 7.49 8.27 -3.83
C LYS A 71 7.85 8.50 -2.36
N LEU A 72 7.04 8.00 -1.43
CA LEU A 72 7.35 7.97 0.00
C LEU A 72 8.17 6.74 0.42
N ASN A 73 8.60 5.90 -0.54
CA ASN A 73 9.58 4.86 -0.25
C ASN A 73 10.86 5.49 0.32
N GLU A 74 11.41 4.87 1.36
CA GLU A 74 12.60 5.31 2.10
C GLU A 74 12.43 6.63 2.88
N SER A 75 11.18 7.10 3.02
CA SER A 75 10.85 8.24 3.87
C SER A 75 11.05 7.92 5.36
N LEU A 76 11.35 8.95 6.15
CA LEU A 76 11.57 8.82 7.58
C LEU A 76 10.23 8.81 8.31
N PHE A 77 9.91 7.71 8.98
CA PHE A 77 8.69 7.55 9.77
C PHE A 77 9.04 6.95 11.14
N CYS A 78 8.62 7.62 12.22
CA CYS A 78 8.99 7.28 13.60
C CYS A 78 10.52 7.12 13.81
N GLY A 79 11.33 7.95 13.14
CA GLY A 79 12.79 7.92 13.27
C GLY A 79 13.50 6.81 12.49
N LYS A 80 12.78 6.03 11.67
CA LYS A 80 13.34 4.97 10.84
C LYS A 80 12.87 5.09 9.38
N GLN A 81 13.72 4.71 8.44
CA GLN A 81 13.33 4.69 7.03
C GLN A 81 12.39 3.53 6.76
N ILE A 82 11.26 3.82 6.13
CA ILE A 82 10.28 2.80 5.75
C ILE A 82 10.47 2.40 4.31
N LYS A 83 10.25 1.13 4.02
CA LYS A 83 10.30 0.63 2.65
C LYS A 83 8.88 0.41 2.14
N VAL A 84 8.52 1.12 1.09
CA VAL A 84 7.18 1.10 0.51
C VAL A 84 7.22 0.31 -0.80
N THR A 85 6.34 -0.68 -0.93
CA THR A 85 6.32 -1.56 -2.11
C THR A 85 4.88 -1.75 -2.57
N ALA A 86 4.59 -1.51 -3.83
CA ALA A 86 3.28 -1.79 -4.40
C ALA A 86 3.07 -3.30 -4.50
N LYS A 87 1.94 -3.81 -4.01
CA LYS A 87 1.49 -5.14 -4.42
C LYS A 87 1.00 -5.04 -5.86
N ARG A 88 1.48 -5.95 -6.70
CA ARG A 88 0.77 -6.32 -7.93
C ARG A 88 -0.55 -6.99 -7.52
N THR A 89 -1.59 -6.20 -7.22
CA THR A 89 -2.95 -6.73 -7.25
C THR A 89 -3.19 -7.19 -8.68
N ASN A 90 -3.75 -8.40 -8.82
CA ASN A 90 -3.94 -9.05 -10.10
C ASN A 90 -4.88 -8.17 -10.92
N ILE A 91 -4.32 -7.24 -11.70
CA ILE A 91 -5.03 -6.48 -12.71
C ILE A 91 -5.58 -7.52 -13.67
N HIS A 92 -6.86 -7.85 -13.52
CA HIS A 92 -7.52 -8.91 -14.29
C HIS A 92 -7.76 -8.47 -15.76
N GLY A 93 -6.77 -7.86 -16.40
CA GLY A 93 -6.93 -7.22 -17.69
C GLY A 93 -5.68 -6.58 -18.31
N LEU A 94 -4.45 -6.87 -17.85
CA LEU A 94 -3.23 -6.52 -18.59
C LEU A 94 -2.54 -7.78 -19.13
N SER A 95 -3.29 -8.59 -19.87
CA SER A 95 -2.71 -9.42 -20.92
C SER A 95 -2.42 -8.50 -22.10
N THR A 96 -1.29 -7.80 -22.06
CA THR A 96 -0.70 -7.29 -23.30
C THR A 96 -0.08 -8.49 -24.00
N THR A 97 -0.92 -9.23 -24.74
CA THR A 97 -0.42 -10.04 -25.84
C THR A 97 0.05 -9.06 -26.90
N ASP A 98 1.31 -8.66 -26.80
CA ASP A 98 2.03 -8.04 -27.92
C ASP A 98 2.32 -9.17 -28.92
N LYS A 99 1.86 -8.98 -30.15
CA LYS A 99 1.87 -9.96 -31.25
C LYS A 99 3.17 -9.90 -32.02
#